data_AF-A0A117NE27-F1
#
_entry.id   AF-A0A117NE27-F1
#
_cell.length_a   1.000
_cell.length_b   1.000
_cell.length_c   1.000
_cell.angle_alpha   90.00
_cell.angle_beta   90.00
_cell.angle_gamma   90.00
#
_symmetry.space_group_name_H-M   'P 1'
#
loop_
_entity.id
_entity.type
_entity.pdbx_description
1 polymer ?
#
loop_
_entity_poly.entity_id
_entity_poly.type
_entity_poly.pdbx_seq_one_letter_code
_entity_poly.pdbx_strand_id
1 'polypeptide(L)'
;MIAAKASGVLRWVIIPTAGAASTSLGGKRYNVGASLSYNAGGKVESLSVAPDTITVKPQPQLTLDYFLTKEIIADDAFTSVIEPPEPYTLGIRIRNSGRAAAQSVKLESSQPHIVGNDMGLAINFKITQSFVDEAPAAPTLLLDFGTIAPSRNRVGRWLMESSLSGRFIDFSAS
;
A
#
# COMPACT_ATOMS: atom_id res chain seq x y z
N MET A 1 20.78 -29.47 -24.55
CA MET A 1 21.46 -30.78 -24.43
C MET A 1 22.53 -30.62 -23.35
N ILE A 2 22.58 -31.48 -22.33
CA ILE A 2 23.65 -31.44 -21.33
C ILE A 2 24.73 -32.42 -21.79
N ALA A 3 25.98 -31.95 -21.90
CA ALA A 3 27.08 -32.79 -22.36
C ALA A 3 27.42 -33.90 -21.35
N ALA A 4 28.06 -34.97 -21.82
CA ALA A 4 28.53 -36.04 -20.93
C ALA A 4 29.44 -35.46 -19.84
N LYS A 5 29.21 -35.87 -18.58
CA LYS A 5 29.93 -35.38 -17.38
C LYS A 5 29.73 -33.87 -17.08
N ALA A 6 28.79 -33.19 -17.71
CA ALA A 6 28.40 -31.83 -17.37
C ALA A 6 27.14 -31.82 -16.48
N SER A 7 26.96 -30.75 -15.71
CA SER A 7 25.77 -30.52 -14.89
C SER A 7 24.88 -29.43 -15.51
N GLY A 8 23.57 -29.56 -15.30
CA GLY A 8 22.59 -28.51 -15.61
C GLY A 8 21.87 -28.07 -14.34
N VAL A 9 21.48 -26.81 -14.28
CA VAL A 9 20.75 -26.25 -13.13
C VAL A 9 19.41 -25.72 -13.63
N LEU A 10 18.31 -26.16 -13.01
CA LEU A 10 16.99 -25.60 -13.19
C LEU A 10 16.65 -24.74 -11.97
N ARG A 11 16.17 -23.51 -12.19
CA ARG A 11 15.71 -22.61 -11.13
C ARG A 11 14.27 -22.22 -11.39
N TRP A 12 13.46 -22.21 -10.33
CA TRP A 12 12.08 -21.74 -10.37
C TRP A 12 11.83 -20.83 -9.16
N VAL A 13 10.85 -19.95 -9.31
CA VAL A 13 10.35 -19.10 -8.22
C VAL A 13 8.89 -19.47 -7.98
N ILE A 14 8.55 -19.70 -6.72
CA ILE A 14 7.17 -19.95 -6.29
C ILE A 14 6.73 -18.73 -5.50
N ILE A 15 5.70 -18.04 -6.00
CA ILE A 15 5.08 -16.92 -5.31
C ILE A 15 3.73 -17.42 -4.77
N PRO A 16 3.58 -17.58 -3.44
CA PRO A 16 2.30 -17.95 -2.85
C PRO A 16 1.24 -16.91 -3.17
N THR A 17 0.04 -17.36 -3.52
CA THR A 17 -1.11 -16.48 -3.70
C THR A 17 -1.63 -15.99 -2.35
N ALA A 18 -2.38 -14.88 -2.37
CA ALA A 18 -3.12 -14.42 -1.20
C ALA A 18 -4.00 -15.55 -0.64
N GLY A 19 -3.89 -15.79 0.67
CA GLY A 19 -4.63 -16.86 1.35
C GLY A 19 -3.98 -18.25 1.30
N ALA A 20 -2.81 -18.43 0.67
CA ALA A 20 -2.10 -19.72 0.66
C ALA A 20 -1.70 -20.21 2.07
N ALA A 21 -1.58 -19.33 3.05
CA ALA A 21 -1.40 -19.71 4.45
C ALA A 21 -2.66 -20.28 5.13
N SER A 22 -3.83 -20.22 4.47
CA SER A 22 -5.13 -20.59 5.02
C SER A 22 -5.43 -19.86 6.35
N THR A 23 -6.09 -20.52 7.29
CA THR A 23 -6.45 -20.01 8.62
C THR A 23 -5.40 -20.28 9.70
N SER A 24 -4.26 -20.89 9.37
CA SER A 24 -3.20 -21.21 10.33
C SER A 24 -2.32 -20.00 10.65
N LEU A 25 -2.18 -19.65 11.94
CA LEU A 25 -1.26 -18.57 12.37
C LEU A 25 0.22 -18.97 12.23
N GLY A 26 0.55 -20.26 12.38
CA GLY A 26 1.90 -20.80 12.17
C GLY A 26 2.27 -20.96 10.69
N GLY A 27 1.35 -20.64 9.78
CA GLY A 27 1.49 -20.90 8.35
C GLY A 27 1.01 -22.29 7.95
N LYS A 28 0.96 -22.52 6.63
CA LYS A 28 0.56 -23.78 6.02
C LYS A 28 1.76 -24.42 5.33
N ARG A 29 1.96 -25.71 5.60
CA ARG A 29 3.01 -26.51 5.00
C ARG A 29 2.60 -26.99 3.60
N TYR A 30 3.53 -26.93 2.66
CA TYR A 30 3.38 -27.44 1.31
C TYR A 30 4.58 -28.31 0.95
N ASN A 31 4.34 -29.41 0.24
CA ASN A 31 5.38 -30.22 -0.35
C ASN A 31 5.55 -29.78 -1.80
N VAL A 32 6.77 -29.36 -2.15
CA VAL A 32 7.14 -28.90 -3.48
C VAL A 32 8.03 -29.97 -4.10
N GLY A 33 7.51 -30.64 -5.13
CA GLY A 33 8.27 -31.59 -5.94
C GLY A 33 8.26 -31.18 -7.39
N ALA A 34 8.95 -31.96 -8.21
CA ALA A 34 8.96 -31.80 -9.66
C ALA A 34 8.93 -33.18 -10.32
N SER A 35 8.28 -33.27 -11.48
CA SER A 35 8.49 -34.38 -12.40
C SER A 35 9.40 -33.90 -13.52
N LEU A 36 10.55 -34.54 -13.67
CA LEU A 36 11.52 -34.23 -14.71
C LEU A 36 11.39 -35.26 -15.81
N SER A 37 11.10 -34.82 -17.03
CA SER A 37 11.19 -35.66 -18.23
C SER A 37 12.41 -35.27 -19.05
N TYR A 38 13.18 -36.25 -19.51
CA TYR A 38 14.36 -36.04 -20.34
C TYR A 38 14.50 -37.13 -21.40
N ASN A 39 15.22 -36.84 -22.48
CA ASN A 39 15.58 -37.81 -23.50
C ASN A 39 17.04 -38.26 -23.27
N ALA A 40 17.25 -39.55 -23.07
CA ALA A 40 18.57 -40.17 -23.00
C ALA A 40 18.70 -41.21 -24.12
N GLY A 41 19.59 -40.96 -25.08
CA GLY A 41 19.87 -41.90 -26.16
C GLY A 41 18.66 -42.23 -27.05
N GLY A 42 17.76 -41.27 -27.27
CA GLY A 42 16.54 -41.47 -28.09
C GLY A 42 15.33 -41.97 -27.30
N LYS A 43 15.50 -42.34 -26.03
CA LYS A 43 14.42 -42.81 -25.15
C LYS A 43 14.01 -41.70 -24.19
N VAL A 44 12.70 -41.45 -24.10
CA VAL A 44 12.15 -40.51 -23.11
C VAL A 44 12.00 -41.24 -21.78
N GLU A 45 12.57 -40.67 -20.73
CA GLU A 45 12.48 -41.12 -19.35
C GLU A 45 11.88 -40.02 -18.48
N SER A 46 11.23 -40.42 -17.39
CA SER A 46 10.66 -39.49 -16.41
C SER A 46 11.07 -39.92 -15.01
N LEU A 47 11.48 -38.94 -14.21
CA LEU A 47 11.85 -39.09 -12.81
C LEU A 47 10.96 -38.18 -11.94
N SER A 48 10.53 -38.70 -10.79
CA SER A 48 9.94 -37.88 -9.74
C SER A 48 11.04 -37.41 -8.78
N VAL A 49 11.19 -36.11 -8.62
CA VAL A 49 12.13 -35.52 -7.67
C VAL A 49 11.53 -35.58 -6.28
N ALA A 50 12.32 -36.02 -5.30
CA ALA A 50 11.90 -36.04 -3.89
C ALA A 50 11.44 -34.63 -3.47
N PRO A 51 10.21 -34.49 -2.94
CA PRO A 51 9.69 -33.18 -2.61
C PRO A 51 10.39 -32.60 -1.39
N ASP A 52 10.59 -31.29 -1.42
CA ASP A 52 11.01 -30.51 -0.26
C ASP A 52 9.80 -29.80 0.37
N THR A 53 9.94 -29.39 1.63
CA THR A 53 8.89 -28.76 2.40
C THR A 53 9.08 -27.25 2.49
N ILE A 54 8.05 -26.50 2.12
CA ILE A 54 7.98 -25.06 2.40
C ILE A 54 6.84 -24.74 3.38
N THR A 55 6.98 -23.64 4.11
CA THR A 55 5.90 -23.12 4.97
C THR A 55 5.50 -21.73 4.51
N VAL A 56 4.25 -21.58 4.09
CA VAL A 56 3.66 -20.30 3.70
C VAL A 56 3.06 -19.64 4.93
N LYS A 57 3.61 -18.49 5.33
CA LYS A 57 3.13 -17.71 6.47
C LYS A 57 1.95 -16.82 6.08
N PRO A 58 1.06 -16.46 7.01
CA PRO A 58 0.00 -15.50 6.76
C PRO A 58 0.55 -14.15 6.32
N GLN A 59 -0.26 -13.39 5.59
CA GLN A 59 0.08 -12.06 5.11
C GLN A 59 -0.81 -10.98 5.75
N PRO A 60 -0.31 -9.73 5.86
CA PRO A 60 -1.17 -8.59 6.13
C PRO A 60 -2.11 -8.34 4.95
N GLN A 61 -3.18 -7.61 5.20
CA GLN A 61 -4.10 -7.14 4.18
C GLN A 61 -4.56 -5.75 4.58
N LEU A 62 -4.10 -4.74 3.87
CA LEU A 62 -4.35 -3.34 4.21
C LEU A 62 -5.49 -2.77 3.36
N THR A 63 -6.39 -2.04 4.01
CA THR A 63 -7.40 -1.21 3.35
C THR A 63 -7.24 0.22 3.84
N LEU A 64 -7.24 1.16 2.90
CA LEU A 64 -7.04 2.58 3.15
C LEU A 64 -8.37 3.29 2.89
N ASP A 65 -8.85 4.03 3.88
CA ASP A 65 -10.03 4.88 3.76
C ASP A 65 -9.61 6.35 3.93
N TYR A 66 -9.91 7.19 2.93
CA TYR A 66 -9.66 8.63 2.99
C TYR A 66 -10.91 9.39 3.42
N PHE A 67 -10.72 10.41 4.25
CA PHE A 67 -11.75 11.29 4.75
C PHE A 67 -11.41 12.71 4.36
N LEU A 68 -12.22 13.29 3.48
CA LEU A 68 -12.03 14.62 2.92
C LEU A 68 -13.02 15.59 3.56
N THR A 69 -12.54 16.75 4.02
CA THR A 69 -13.43 17.89 4.22
C THR A 69 -14.01 18.28 2.87
N LYS A 70 -15.33 18.40 2.75
CA LYS A 70 -15.98 18.63 1.46
C LYS A 70 -15.74 20.05 0.94
N GLU A 71 -15.95 21.04 1.79
CA GLU A 71 -15.88 22.46 1.46
C GLU A 71 -14.68 23.09 2.16
N ILE A 72 -13.90 23.84 1.39
CA ILE A 72 -12.66 24.50 1.82
C ILE A 72 -12.90 25.99 1.74
N ILE A 73 -12.70 26.67 2.87
CA ILE A 73 -12.90 28.10 3.02
C ILE A 73 -11.52 28.75 3.04
N ALA A 74 -11.26 29.60 2.05
CA ALA A 74 -10.10 30.45 1.91
C ALA A 74 -10.45 31.63 0.99
N ASP A 75 -9.45 32.28 0.40
CA ASP A 75 -9.64 33.44 -0.47
C ASP A 75 -10.63 33.16 -1.61
N ASP A 76 -11.59 34.06 -1.81
CA ASP A 76 -12.52 34.07 -2.93
C ASP A 76 -11.95 34.95 -4.06
N ALA A 77 -11.45 34.29 -5.11
CA ALA A 77 -10.87 34.95 -6.28
C ALA A 77 -11.81 35.90 -7.03
N PHE A 78 -13.11 35.89 -6.73
CA PHE A 78 -14.11 36.78 -7.33
C PHE A 78 -14.37 38.05 -6.51
N THR A 79 -13.73 38.22 -5.35
CA THR A 79 -13.83 39.45 -4.55
C THR A 79 -12.51 40.22 -4.50
N SER A 80 -12.56 41.50 -4.12
CA SER A 80 -11.37 42.34 -3.95
C SER A 80 -10.75 42.22 -2.55
N VAL A 81 -11.44 41.58 -1.62
CA VAL A 81 -10.98 41.38 -0.24
C VAL A 81 -10.28 40.04 -0.19
N ILE A 82 -9.15 39.96 0.52
CA ILE A 82 -8.44 38.69 0.72
C ILE A 82 -8.91 38.07 2.03
N GLU A 83 -9.58 36.91 1.97
CA GLU A 83 -10.00 36.18 3.16
C GLU A 83 -8.87 35.29 3.73
N PRO A 84 -8.72 35.21 5.06
CA PRO A 84 -7.79 34.27 5.67
C PRO A 84 -8.25 32.82 5.45
N PRO A 85 -7.33 31.88 5.18
CA PRO A 85 -7.69 30.47 5.01
C PRO A 85 -8.12 29.84 6.33
N GLU A 86 -9.20 29.06 6.29
CA GLU A 86 -9.62 28.23 7.41
C GLU A 86 -8.92 26.86 7.36
N PRO A 87 -8.28 26.41 8.45
CA PRO A 87 -7.68 25.09 8.50
C PRO A 87 -8.71 23.97 8.34
N TYR A 88 -8.39 22.97 7.52
CA TYR A 88 -9.20 21.79 7.30
C TYR A 88 -8.39 20.50 7.48
N THR A 89 -9.09 19.37 7.61
CA THR A 89 -8.45 18.08 7.89
C THR A 89 -8.57 17.13 6.71
N LEU A 90 -7.43 16.58 6.29
CA LEU A 90 -7.38 15.36 5.49
C LEU A 90 -7.10 14.19 6.42
N GLY A 91 -8.01 13.22 6.48
CA GLY A 91 -7.89 12.03 7.32
C GLY A 91 -7.62 10.77 6.52
N ILE A 92 -6.89 9.83 7.10
CA ILE A 92 -6.78 8.46 6.60
C ILE A 92 -6.95 7.45 7.72
N ARG A 93 -7.62 6.33 7.42
CA ARG A 93 -7.60 5.12 8.24
C ARG A 93 -6.93 4.00 7.46
N ILE A 94 -5.93 3.37 8.06
CA ILE A 94 -5.33 2.12 7.57
C ILE A 94 -5.85 0.98 8.43
N ARG A 95 -6.56 0.03 7.82
CA ARG A 95 -7.05 -1.19 8.47
C ARG A 95 -6.24 -2.39 8.01
N ASN A 96 -5.66 -3.14 8.93
CA ASN A 96 -5.08 -4.45 8.64
C ASN A 96 -6.11 -5.56 8.93
N SER A 97 -6.83 -6.01 7.90
CA SER A 97 -7.73 -7.17 8.00
C SER A 97 -7.01 -8.51 7.81
N GLY A 98 -5.70 -8.48 7.55
CA GLY A 98 -4.88 -9.67 7.39
C GLY A 98 -4.56 -10.35 8.72
N ARG A 99 -3.99 -11.54 8.63
CA ARG A 99 -3.66 -12.37 9.81
C ARG A 99 -2.20 -12.26 10.24
N ALA A 100 -1.39 -11.52 9.50
CA ALA A 100 -0.05 -11.14 9.90
C ALA A 100 0.07 -9.61 10.07
N ALA A 101 1.05 -9.20 10.86
CA ALA A 101 1.36 -7.80 11.03
C ALA A 101 1.90 -7.22 9.71
N ALA A 102 1.46 -6.01 9.35
CA ALA A 102 2.15 -5.21 8.35
C ALA A 102 3.28 -4.47 9.06
N GLN A 103 4.51 -4.70 8.61
CA GLN A 103 5.70 -4.12 9.23
C GLN A 103 6.13 -2.86 8.47
N SER A 104 6.63 -1.86 9.20
CA SER A 104 7.22 -0.65 8.63
C SER A 104 6.31 0.05 7.61
N VAL A 105 5.02 0.11 7.90
CA VAL A 105 4.03 0.76 7.05
C VAL A 105 4.30 2.25 7.03
N LYS A 106 4.60 2.76 5.83
CA LYS A 106 4.67 4.19 5.54
C LYS A 106 3.67 4.49 4.44
N LEU A 107 3.08 5.67 4.53
CA LEU A 107 2.17 6.18 3.52
C LEU A 107 2.70 7.52 3.05
N GLU A 108 2.93 7.61 1.75
CA GLU A 108 3.11 8.87 1.06
C GLU A 108 1.77 9.22 0.41
N SER A 109 1.08 10.25 0.92
CA SER A 109 -0.18 10.69 0.33
C SER A 109 0.09 11.37 -1.00
N SER A 110 -0.75 11.09 -1.98
CA SER A 110 -0.89 11.94 -3.17
C SER A 110 -1.40 13.33 -2.78
N GLN A 111 -1.15 14.30 -3.66
CA GLN A 111 -1.71 15.63 -3.52
C GLN A 111 -3.21 15.60 -3.83
N PRO A 112 -4.06 16.10 -2.92
CA PRO A 112 -5.50 16.11 -3.14
C PRO A 112 -5.86 17.18 -4.20
N HIS A 113 -6.85 16.90 -5.04
CA HIS A 113 -7.26 17.82 -6.12
C HIS A 113 -8.53 18.58 -5.72
N ILE A 114 -8.46 19.91 -5.72
CA ILE A 114 -9.59 20.81 -5.47
C ILE A 114 -10.05 21.39 -6.81
N VAL A 115 -11.33 21.33 -7.11
CA VAL A 115 -11.94 22.10 -8.22
C VAL A 115 -13.02 23.02 -7.69
N GLY A 116 -13.28 24.07 -8.46
CA GLY A 116 -13.98 25.28 -8.01
C GLY A 116 -13.30 26.54 -8.53
N ASN A 117 -12.09 26.38 -9.10
CA ASN A 117 -11.45 27.42 -9.86
C ASN A 117 -11.75 27.26 -11.35
N ASP A 118 -12.88 27.81 -11.79
CA ASP A 118 -13.26 27.82 -13.20
C ASP A 118 -12.24 28.57 -14.09
N MET A 119 -11.28 29.30 -13.49
CA MET A 119 -10.15 29.96 -14.16
C MET A 119 -8.87 29.11 -14.21
N GLY A 120 -8.85 27.92 -13.62
CA GLY A 120 -7.69 27.01 -13.66
C GLY A 120 -6.44 27.49 -12.92
N LEU A 121 -6.55 28.44 -11.97
CA LEU A 121 -5.40 28.87 -11.16
C LEU A 121 -4.94 27.72 -10.24
N ALA A 122 -3.62 27.62 -10.05
CA ALA A 122 -3.02 26.65 -9.16
C ALA A 122 -3.49 26.89 -7.71
N ILE A 123 -4.16 25.90 -7.13
CA ILE A 123 -4.52 25.90 -5.70
C ILE A 123 -3.33 25.31 -4.94
N ASN A 124 -2.65 26.16 -4.19
CA ASN A 124 -1.58 25.71 -3.31
C ASN A 124 -2.19 25.28 -1.98
N PHE A 125 -1.76 24.14 -1.47
CA PHE A 125 -2.06 23.73 -0.11
C PHE A 125 -0.79 23.68 0.72
N LYS A 126 -0.95 23.92 2.02
CA LYS A 126 0.12 23.87 3.01
C LYS A 126 -0.28 22.91 4.11
N ILE A 127 0.59 21.96 4.42
CA ILE A 127 0.45 21.12 5.61
C ILE A 127 0.99 21.92 6.80
N THR A 128 0.11 22.27 7.73
CA THR A 128 0.49 23.00 8.94
C THR A 128 0.87 22.04 10.06
N GLN A 129 0.16 20.91 10.17
CA GLN A 129 0.42 19.86 11.15
C GLN A 129 0.11 18.47 10.58
N SER A 130 0.69 17.45 11.19
CA SER A 130 0.45 16.05 10.84
C SER A 130 0.44 15.21 12.09
N PHE A 131 -0.32 14.12 12.06
CA PHE A 131 -0.49 13.24 13.20
C PHE A 131 -0.58 11.79 12.74
N VAL A 132 0.01 10.90 13.53
CA VAL A 132 -0.23 9.47 13.49
C VAL A 132 -0.87 9.08 14.82
N ASP A 133 -2.09 8.58 14.72
CA ASP A 133 -3.04 8.49 15.82
C ASP A 133 -3.15 9.84 16.55
N GLU A 134 -2.84 9.91 17.84
CA GLU A 134 -2.86 11.15 18.63
C GLU A 134 -1.48 11.83 18.71
N ALA A 135 -0.42 11.22 18.15
CA ALA A 135 0.94 11.75 18.24
C ALA A 135 1.27 12.68 17.07
N PRO A 136 1.90 13.84 17.31
CA PRO A 136 2.41 14.70 16.25
C PRO A 136 3.42 13.97 15.36
N ALA A 137 3.37 14.26 14.06
CA ALA A 137 4.31 13.79 13.05
C ALA A 137 4.89 14.98 12.28
N ALA A 138 5.93 14.72 11.48
CA ALA A 138 6.49 15.75 10.60
C ALA A 138 5.40 16.26 9.63
N PRO A 139 5.26 17.59 9.45
CA PRO A 139 4.23 18.19 8.59
C PRO A 139 4.56 17.98 7.10
N THR A 140 4.45 16.74 6.65
CA THR A 140 4.78 16.28 5.30
C THR A 140 3.72 15.29 4.82
N LEU A 141 3.67 15.01 3.51
CA LEU A 141 2.79 13.98 2.96
C LEU A 141 3.16 12.55 3.39
N LEU A 142 4.34 12.36 3.99
CA LEU A 142 4.82 11.08 4.47
C LEU A 142 4.44 10.89 5.94
N LEU A 143 3.60 9.89 6.21
CA LEU A 143 3.30 9.42 7.57
C LEU A 143 3.92 8.03 7.80
N ASP A 144 4.57 7.86 8.94
CA ASP A 144 5.12 6.58 9.39
C ASP A 144 4.20 5.94 10.43
N PHE A 145 3.53 4.86 10.03
CA PHE A 145 2.65 4.09 10.90
C PHE A 145 3.39 2.95 11.61
N GLY A 146 4.64 2.64 11.24
CA GLY A 146 5.39 1.53 11.78
C GLY A 146 4.65 0.20 11.62
N THR A 147 4.54 -0.58 12.70
CA THR A 147 3.89 -1.89 12.66
C THR A 147 2.39 -1.77 12.90
N ILE A 148 1.59 -2.37 12.02
CA ILE A 148 0.14 -2.53 12.17
C ILE A 148 -0.17 -4.00 12.41
N ALA A 149 -0.51 -4.34 13.64
CA ALA A 149 -0.85 -5.71 14.04
C ALA A 149 -2.09 -6.24 13.29
N PRO A 150 -2.28 -7.58 13.23
CA PRO A 150 -3.49 -8.18 12.68
C PRO A 150 -4.76 -7.62 13.33
N SER A 151 -5.81 -7.40 12.54
CA SER A 151 -7.11 -6.89 13.02
C SER A 151 -7.01 -5.57 13.80
N ARG A 152 -6.02 -4.74 13.46
CA ARG A 152 -5.85 -3.40 14.02
C ARG A 152 -5.93 -2.33 12.95
N ASN A 153 -6.30 -1.15 13.40
CA ASN A 153 -6.33 0.06 12.60
C ASN A 153 -5.30 1.06 13.12
N ARG A 154 -4.82 1.91 12.24
CA ARG A 154 -4.10 3.14 12.57
C ARG A 154 -4.74 4.29 11.82
N VAL A 155 -4.65 5.49 12.38
CA VAL A 155 -5.23 6.70 11.77
C VAL A 155 -4.12 7.70 11.52
N GLY A 156 -4.18 8.39 10.39
CA GLY A 156 -3.34 9.54 10.10
C GLY A 156 -4.23 10.75 9.84
N ARG A 157 -3.76 11.94 10.17
CA ARG A 157 -4.41 13.16 9.70
C ARG A 157 -3.40 14.27 9.42
N TRP A 158 -3.72 15.08 8.42
CA TRP A 158 -3.04 16.33 8.12
C TRP A 158 -3.99 17.48 8.41
N LEU A 159 -3.49 18.50 9.11
CA LEU A 159 -4.13 19.80 9.15
C LEU A 159 -3.54 20.63 8.01
N MET A 160 -4.42 21.20 7.19
CA MET A 160 -4.05 21.84 5.95
C MET A 160 -4.74 23.19 5.80
N GLU A 161 -4.10 24.08 5.05
CA GLU A 161 -4.65 25.35 4.58
C GLU A 161 -4.53 25.39 3.05
N SER A 162 -5.47 26.06 2.38
CA SER A 162 -5.46 26.24 0.92
C SER A 162 -5.42 27.72 0.58
N SER A 163 -4.85 28.07 -0.57
CA SER A 163 -4.80 29.45 -1.04
C SER A 163 -6.13 29.99 -1.55
N LEU A 164 -7.08 29.13 -1.94
CA LEU A 164 -8.36 29.51 -2.52
C LEU A 164 -9.49 28.64 -1.97
N SER A 165 -10.68 29.24 -1.84
CA SER A 165 -11.91 28.51 -1.55
C SER A 165 -12.22 27.49 -2.64
N GLY A 166 -12.84 26.37 -2.28
CA GLY A 166 -13.20 25.36 -3.25
C GLY A 166 -13.84 24.11 -2.65
N ARG A 167 -14.08 23.11 -3.50
CA ARG A 167 -14.67 21.84 -3.09
C ARG A 167 -13.76 20.69 -3.50
N PHE A 168 -13.48 19.80 -2.55
CA PHE A 168 -12.89 18.51 -2.91
C PHE A 168 -13.93 17.67 -3.65
N ILE A 169 -13.61 17.27 -4.87
CA ILE A 169 -14.46 16.34 -5.65
C ILE A 169 -13.80 14.99 -5.89
N ASP A 170 -12.47 14.93 -5.82
CA ASP A 170 -11.72 13.71 -6.11
C ASP A 170 -10.38 13.65 -5.37
N PHE A 171 -9.93 12.43 -5.13
CA PHE A 171 -8.65 12.11 -4.53
C PHE A 171 -8.11 10.84 -5.17
N SER A 172 -7.06 10.98 -5.97
CA SER A 172 -6.35 9.85 -6.55
C SER A 172 -5.10 9.57 -5.73
N ALA A 173 -5.03 8.42 -5.06
CA ALA A 173 -3.80 7.86 -4.51
C ALA A 173 -3.33 6.67 -5.36
N SER A 174 -2.03 6.63 -5.66
CA SER A 174 -1.36 5.55 -6.42
C SER A 174 -0.37 4.80 -5.56
#